data_AF-A0A831P0Y2-F1
#
_entry.id   AF-A0A831P0Y2-F1
#
_cell.length_a   1.000
_cell.length_b   1.000
_cell.length_c   1.000
_cell.angle_alpha   90.00
_cell.angle_beta   90.00
_cell.angle_gamma   90.00
#
_symmetry.space_group_name_H-M   'P 1'
#
loop_
_entity.id
_entity.type
_entity.pdbx_description
1 polymer ?
#
loop_
_entity_poly.entity_id
_entity_poly.type
_entity_poly.pdbx_seq_one_letter_code
_entity_poly.pdbx_strand_id
1 'polypeptide(L)'
;MILYKSLGLSAREAAEIMVDITEMIEKKMSDEEIAKKLAEKYSGVKLSFAALTLGRLIGMSYAVSDREKAKGILVDFKRFLRILRIKGRDELVKVIEREILEETFREI
;
A
#
# COMPACT_ATOMS: atom_id res chain seq x y z
N MET A 1 14.04 -3.19 15.76
CA MET A 1 14.41 -1.90 15.12
C MET A 1 13.13 -1.14 14.82
N ILE A 2 13.04 0.15 15.16
CA ILE A 2 11.84 0.97 14.90
C ILE A 2 12.01 1.65 13.54
N LEU A 3 11.15 1.34 12.57
CA LEU A 3 11.34 1.69 11.16
C LEU A 3 11.56 3.19 10.90
N TYR A 4 10.79 4.07 11.56
CA TYR A 4 10.96 5.52 11.36
C TYR A 4 12.36 5.99 11.79
N LYS A 5 12.94 5.41 12.85
CA LYS A 5 14.29 5.73 13.31
C LYS A 5 15.36 5.30 12.31
N SER A 6 15.19 4.12 11.69
CA SER A 6 16.13 3.67 10.65
C SER A 6 16.07 4.50 9.37
N LEU A 7 14.98 5.24 9.15
CA LEU A 7 14.84 6.17 8.03
C LEU A 7 15.27 7.60 8.37
N GLY A 8 15.81 7.84 9.57
CA GLY A 8 16.25 9.16 10.01
C GLY A 8 15.10 10.13 10.36
N LEU A 9 13.88 9.62 10.54
CA LEU A 9 12.73 10.43 10.91
C LEU A 9 12.70 10.67 12.43
N SER A 10 12.25 11.85 12.82
CA SER A 10 11.83 12.11 14.20
C SER A 10 10.50 11.39 14.50
N ALA A 11 10.23 11.19 15.79
CA ALA A 11 8.94 10.66 16.24
C ALA A 11 7.77 11.57 15.83
N ARG A 12 8.00 12.89 15.78
CA ARG A 12 7.00 13.87 15.38
C ARG A 12 6.62 13.73 13.91
N GLU A 13 7.60 13.62 13.02
CA GLU A 13 7.34 13.45 11.58
C GLU A 13 6.61 12.12 11.30
N ALA A 14 7.00 11.04 11.97
CA ALA A 14 6.31 9.77 11.84
C ALA A 14 4.84 9.86 12.31
N ALA A 15 4.58 10.57 13.41
CA ALA A 15 3.24 10.79 13.93
C ALA A 15 2.39 11.65 13.00
N GLU A 16 2.95 12.72 12.42
CA GLU A 16 2.23 13.58 11.46
C GLU A 16 1.82 12.81 10.21
N ILE A 17 2.70 11.97 9.67
CA ILE A 17 2.38 11.08 8.54
C ILE A 17 1.24 10.12 8.91
N MET A 18 1.30 9.52 10.10
CA MET A 18 0.25 8.60 10.56
C MET A 18 -1.11 9.31 10.72
N VAL A 19 -1.10 10.52 11.29
CA VAL A 19 -2.32 11.33 11.47
C VAL A 19 -2.94 11.67 10.12
N ASP A 20 -2.14 12.20 9.19
CA ASP A 20 -2.63 12.56 7.86
C ASP A 20 -3.30 11.37 7.16
N ILE A 21 -2.63 10.20 7.16
CA ILE A 21 -3.16 9.00 6.52
C ILE A 21 -4.45 8.53 7.20
N THR A 22 -4.49 8.57 8.54
CA THR A 22 -5.69 8.19 9.29
C THR A 22 -6.86 9.11 8.95
N GLU A 23 -6.63 10.42 8.87
CA GLU A 23 -7.67 11.37 8.46
C GLU A 23 -8.16 11.11 7.03
N MET A 24 -7.26 10.81 6.10
CA MET A 24 -7.62 10.54 4.72
C MET A 24 -8.48 9.27 4.58
N ILE A 25 -8.13 8.21 5.33
CA ILE A 25 -8.92 6.96 5.39
C ILE A 25 -10.30 7.22 5.99
N GLU A 26 -10.37 7.96 7.10
CA GLU A 26 -11.65 8.30 7.77
C GLU A 26 -12.55 9.14 6.85
N LYS A 27 -11.97 10.07 6.08
CA LYS A 27 -12.67 10.86 5.06
C LYS A 27 -13.08 10.05 3.83
N LYS A 28 -12.75 8.75 3.77
CA LYS A 28 -13.03 7.85 2.64
C LYS A 28 -12.54 8.41 1.30
N MET A 29 -11.39 9.07 1.32
CA MET A 29 -10.76 9.58 0.12
C MET A 29 -10.41 8.43 -0.83
N SER A 30 -10.43 8.69 -2.14
CA SER A 30 -10.01 7.69 -3.13
C SER A 30 -8.49 7.47 -3.08
N ASP A 31 -8.03 6.29 -3.53
CA ASP A 31 -6.60 5.98 -3.58
C ASP A 31 -5.82 7.02 -4.42
N GLU A 32 -6.43 7.54 -5.49
CA GLU A 32 -5.85 8.61 -6.33
C GLU A 32 -5.67 9.92 -5.55
N GLU A 33 -6.72 10.35 -4.82
CA GLU A 33 -6.65 11.58 -4.03
C GLU A 33 -5.62 11.47 -2.90
N ILE A 34 -5.55 10.31 -2.24
CA ILE A 34 -4.56 10.04 -1.18
C ILE A 34 -3.15 10.07 -1.76
N ALA A 35 -2.91 9.37 -2.87
CA ALA A 35 -1.61 9.33 -3.52
C ALA A 35 -1.14 10.74 -3.92
N LYS A 36 -2.04 11.54 -4.51
CA LYS A 36 -1.77 12.94 -4.86
C LYS A 36 -1.40 13.78 -3.64
N LYS A 37 -2.20 13.75 -2.57
CA LYS A 37 -1.90 14.52 -1.35
C LYS A 37 -0.57 14.13 -0.71
N LEU A 38 -0.26 12.84 -0.67
CA LEU A 38 1.02 12.36 -0.12
C LEU A 38 2.20 12.83 -0.97
N ALA A 39 2.10 12.75 -2.31
CA ALA A 39 3.13 13.19 -3.22
C ALA A 39 3.35 14.72 -3.21
N GLU A 40 2.30 15.50 -2.97
CA GLU A 40 2.38 16.96 -2.82
C GLU A 40 3.01 17.37 -1.47
N LYS A 41 2.71 16.63 -0.38
CA LYS A 41 3.14 16.99 0.98
C LYS A 41 4.51 16.43 1.38
N TYR A 42 4.86 15.24 0.89
CA TYR A 42 6.04 14.51 1.33
C TYR A 42 6.97 14.16 0.17
N SER A 43 8.27 14.12 0.45
CA SER A 43 9.30 13.70 -0.50
C SER A 43 10.33 12.78 0.15
N GLY A 44 11.11 12.07 -0.68
CA GLY A 44 12.17 11.18 -0.25
C GLY A 44 11.72 10.15 0.80
N VAL A 45 12.50 10.00 1.87
CA VAL A 45 12.24 9.03 2.95
C VAL A 45 10.89 9.23 3.64
N LYS A 46 10.37 10.47 3.73
CA LYS A 46 9.05 10.73 4.31
C LYS A 46 7.95 10.15 3.42
N LEU A 47 8.05 10.32 2.11
CA LEU A 47 7.09 9.75 1.17
C LEU A 47 7.15 8.21 1.18
N SER A 48 8.36 7.63 1.25
CA SER A 48 8.51 6.17 1.39
C SER A 48 7.88 5.65 2.67
N PHE A 49 8.08 6.35 3.80
CA PHE A 49 7.43 5.99 5.07
C PHE A 49 5.91 6.15 5.01
N ALA A 50 5.41 7.20 4.34
CA ALA A 50 3.99 7.44 4.13
C ALA A 50 3.34 6.33 3.30
N ALA A 51 3.93 5.95 2.16
CA ALA A 51 3.43 4.87 1.31
C ALA A 51 3.33 3.53 2.07
N LEU A 52 4.36 3.20 2.85
CA LEU A 52 4.36 2.00 3.69
C LEU A 52 3.32 2.07 4.82
N THR A 53 3.13 3.25 5.42
CA THR A 53 2.14 3.47 6.48
C THR A 53 0.72 3.40 5.92
N LEU A 54 0.49 3.93 4.72
CA LEU A 54 -0.78 3.86 4.00
C LEU A 54 -1.20 2.42 3.76
N GLY A 55 -0.32 1.60 3.18
CA GLY A 55 -0.63 0.18 2.94
C GLY A 55 -0.98 -0.57 4.23
N ARG A 56 -0.32 -0.27 5.34
CA ARG A 56 -0.64 -0.87 6.66
C ARG A 56 -2.01 -0.44 7.17
N LEU A 57 -2.31 0.86 7.14
CA LEU A 57 -3.56 1.38 7.68
C LEU A 57 -4.76 0.97 6.82
N ILE A 58 -4.64 0.97 5.49
CA ILE A 58 -5.65 0.42 4.57
C ILE A 58 -5.88 -1.06 4.84
N GLY A 59 -4.81 -1.86 4.93
CA GLY A 59 -4.93 -3.29 5.21
C GLY A 59 -5.63 -3.59 6.53
N MET A 60 -5.31 -2.84 7.60
CA MET A 60 -6.00 -2.94 8.89
C MET A 60 -7.46 -2.47 8.79
N SER A 61 -7.73 -1.38 8.07
CA SER A 61 -9.08 -0.88 7.84
C SER A 61 -9.96 -1.94 7.17
N TYR A 62 -9.48 -2.61 6.12
CA TYR A 62 -10.21 -3.72 5.50
C TYR A 62 -10.36 -4.91 6.44
N ALA A 63 -9.32 -5.29 7.20
CA ALA A 63 -9.43 -6.40 8.15
C ALA A 63 -10.54 -6.18 9.19
N VAL A 64 -10.81 -4.92 9.55
CA VAL A 64 -11.88 -4.55 10.49
C VAL A 64 -13.24 -4.40 9.80
N SER A 65 -13.29 -3.69 8.67
CA SER A 65 -14.55 -3.26 8.04
C SER A 65 -15.06 -4.18 6.92
N ASP A 66 -14.18 -4.92 6.25
CA ASP A 66 -14.50 -5.76 5.10
C ASP A 66 -13.60 -7.01 5.05
N ARG A 67 -14.02 -8.05 5.79
CA ARG A 67 -13.26 -9.29 5.93
C ARG A 67 -13.11 -10.06 4.62
N GLU A 68 -14.09 -9.99 3.72
CA GLU A 68 -14.02 -10.71 2.44
C GLU A 68 -13.01 -10.04 1.51
N LYS A 69 -13.01 -8.70 1.43
CA LYS A 69 -11.97 -7.96 0.70
C LYS A 69 -10.58 -8.24 1.28
N ALA A 70 -10.43 -8.24 2.61
CA ALA A 70 -9.18 -8.60 3.25
C ALA A 70 -8.71 -10.02 2.92
N LYS A 71 -9.62 -11.01 2.88
CA LYS A 71 -9.31 -12.38 2.45
C LYS A 71 -8.85 -12.43 0.99
N GLY A 72 -9.51 -11.71 0.09
CA GLY A 72 -9.11 -11.61 -1.32
C GLY A 72 -7.66 -11.16 -1.47
N ILE A 73 -7.32 -10.03 -0.84
CA ILE A 73 -5.94 -9.49 -0.83
C ILE A 73 -4.92 -10.54 -0.33
N LEU A 74 -5.25 -11.28 0.72
CA LEU A 74 -4.36 -12.31 1.26
C LEU A 74 -4.20 -13.52 0.31
N VAL A 75 -5.24 -13.91 -0.42
CA VAL A 75 -5.18 -14.99 -1.40
C VAL A 75 -4.27 -14.59 -2.57
N ASP A 76 -4.44 -13.38 -3.10
CA ASP A 76 -3.61 -12.88 -4.19
C ASP A 76 -2.16 -12.76 -3.78
N PHE A 77 -1.91 -12.23 -2.58
CA PHE A 77 -0.55 -12.15 -2.05
C PHE A 77 0.10 -13.53 -1.88
N LYS A 78 -0.64 -14.54 -1.38
CA LYS A 78 -0.14 -15.92 -1.29
C LYS A 78 0.19 -16.50 -2.67
N ARG A 79 -0.61 -16.19 -3.68
CA ARG A 79 -0.36 -16.60 -5.07
C ARG A 79 0.93 -15.98 -5.61
N PHE A 80 1.16 -14.69 -5.37
CA PHE A 80 2.42 -14.02 -5.74
C PHE A 80 3.64 -14.65 -5.06
N LEU A 81 3.55 -14.92 -3.75
CA LEU A 81 4.63 -15.60 -3.02
C LEU A 81 4.92 -17.00 -3.57
N ARG A 82 3.88 -17.74 -3.97
CA ARG A 82 4.04 -19.06 -4.57
C ARG A 82 4.74 -18.98 -5.93
N ILE A 83 4.34 -18.04 -6.79
CA ILE A 83 4.99 -17.83 -8.09
C ILE A 83 6.46 -17.45 -7.89
N LEU A 84 6.74 -16.48 -7.01
CA LEU A 84 8.11 -16.06 -6.70
C LEU A 84 8.98 -17.25 -6.27
N ARG A 85 8.46 -18.10 -5.39
CA ARG A 85 9.21 -19.24 -4.83
C ARG A 85 9.47 -20.34 -5.85
N ILE A 86 8.49 -20.64 -6.71
CA ILE A 86 8.56 -21.81 -7.62
C ILE A 86 9.16 -21.42 -8.97
N LYS A 87 8.80 -20.24 -9.48
CA LYS A 87 9.10 -19.80 -10.85
C LYS A 87 10.06 -18.61 -10.93
N GLY A 88 10.33 -17.94 -9.81
CA GLY A 88 11.27 -16.84 -9.73
C GLY A 88 10.66 -15.47 -10.04
N ARG A 89 11.52 -14.44 -9.98
CA ARG A 89 11.14 -13.03 -10.09
C ARG A 89 10.55 -12.67 -11.44
N ASP A 90 11.18 -13.09 -12.53
CA ASP A 90 10.81 -12.63 -13.88
C ASP A 90 9.43 -13.14 -14.31
N GLU A 91 9.09 -14.37 -13.91
CA GLU A 91 7.73 -14.88 -14.10
C GLU A 91 6.72 -14.08 -13.27
N LEU A 92 7.02 -13.77 -12.00
CA LEU A 92 6.12 -12.97 -11.18
C LEU A 92 5.85 -11.61 -11.82
N VAL A 93 6.87 -10.95 -12.37
CA VAL A 93 6.72 -9.67 -13.09
C VAL A 93 5.75 -9.82 -14.26
N LYS A 94 5.93 -10.84 -15.12
CA LYS A 94 5.03 -11.08 -16.26
C LYS A 94 3.58 -11.32 -15.84
N VAL A 95 3.38 -12.05 -14.74
CA VAL A 95 2.04 -12.31 -14.21
C VAL A 95 1.39 -11.01 -13.71
N ILE A 96 2.10 -10.23 -12.90
CA ILE A 96 1.59 -8.96 -12.36
C ILE A 96 1.31 -7.96 -13.50
N GLU A 97 2.22 -7.83 -14.46
CA GLU A 97 2.05 -6.93 -15.61
C GLU A 97 0.79 -7.26 -16.41
N ARG A 98 0.58 -8.55 -16.71
CA ARG A 98 -0.64 -9.00 -17.42
C ARG A 98 -1.90 -8.67 -16.62
N GLU A 99 -1.89 -8.88 -15.32
CA GLU A 99 -3.06 -8.62 -14.46
C GLU A 99 -3.41 -7.13 -14.40
N ILE A 100 -2.41 -6.24 -14.28
CA ILE A 100 -2.61 -4.78 -14.33
C ILE A 100 -3.24 -4.36 -15.67
N LEU A 101 -2.77 -4.94 -16.78
CA LEU A 101 -3.34 -4.67 -18.10
C LEU A 101 -4.80 -5.14 -18.18
N GLU A 102 -5.09 -6.37 -17.72
CA GLU A 102 -6.45 -6.92 -17.70
C GLU A 102 -7.43 -6.08 -16.85
N GLU A 103 -6.98 -5.54 -15.71
CA GLU A 103 -7.78 -4.60 -14.89
C GLU A 103 -8.11 -3.33 -15.67
N THR A 104 -7.12 -2.77 -16.37
CA THR A 104 -7.29 -1.55 -17.19
C THR A 104 -8.31 -1.75 -18.33
N PHE A 105 -8.36 -2.94 -18.93
CA PHE A 105 -9.32 -3.25 -20.01
C PHE A 105 -10.74 -3.56 -19.52
N ARG A 106 -10.95 -3.88 -18.25
CA ARG A 106 -12.30 -4.12 -17.69
C ARG A 106 -13.04 -2.83 -17.31
N GLU A 107 -12.32 -1.71 -17.24
CA GLU A 107 -12.89 -0.39 -16.93
C GLU A 107 -13.29 0.41 -18.20
N ILE A 108 -13.22 -0.19 -19.39
CA ILE A 108 -13.66 0.37 -20.69
C ILE A 108 -14.88 -0.41 -21.20
#